data_AF-A0A0C9WG39-F1
#
_entry.id   AF-A0A0C9WG39-F1
#
_cell.length_a   1.000
_cell.length_b   1.000
_cell.length_c   1.000
_cell.angle_alpha   90.00
_cell.angle_beta   90.00
_cell.angle_gamma   90.00
#
_symmetry.space_group_name_H-M   'P 1'
#
loop_
_entity.id
_entity.type
_entity.pdbx_description
1 polymer ?
#
loop_
_entity_poly.entity_id
_entity_poly.type
_entity_poly.pdbx_seq_one_letter_code
_entity_poly.pdbx_strand_id
1 'polypeptide(L)'
;MVNVARNMGLDTDPDEFPGKFNLFEAESRRRLWWDIFYYDLFVSDYIGRSPLISDIEHTTRLPMDVDEDVFTPACTSIPLPRSPLSLLEPNSSDFKYFGLKCRLAQLVKDIKKRSLRDSVQNDPAAHEQFTLDQAASCANEIKQWLADLPSTFRLDIDSDSPNIQGSQFQFSDAVNGSTSLSIPSDSAVSPVLLAQRCELAVTAQRLIMKVYIPFLRPSYGNRSPTTHYQATVGTF
;
A
#
# COMPACT_ATOMS: atom_id res chain seq x y z
N MET A 1 13.56 -15.35 -4.30
CA MET A 1 12.10 -15.61 -4.30
C MET A 1 11.51 -15.44 -5.70
N VAL A 2 11.68 -14.28 -6.35
CA VAL A 2 11.12 -14.01 -7.69
C VAL A 2 11.47 -15.09 -8.73
N ASN A 3 12.74 -15.46 -8.88
CA ASN A 3 13.13 -16.49 -9.88
C ASN A 3 12.52 -17.87 -9.61
N VAL A 4 12.34 -18.24 -8.33
CA VAL A 4 11.68 -19.50 -7.96
C VAL A 4 10.19 -19.44 -8.34
N ALA A 5 9.54 -18.30 -8.08
CA ALA A 5 8.14 -18.09 -8.46
C ALA A 5 7.91 -18.18 -9.98
N ARG A 6 8.80 -17.57 -10.78
CA ARG A 6 8.78 -17.68 -12.25
C ARG A 6 9.01 -19.11 -12.72
N ASN A 7 9.95 -19.83 -12.12
CA ASN A 7 10.17 -21.24 -12.45
C ASN A 7 8.96 -22.13 -12.11
N MET A 8 8.14 -21.73 -11.14
CA MET A 8 6.87 -22.38 -10.81
C MET A 8 5.69 -21.89 -11.66
N GLY A 9 5.90 -20.93 -12.57
CA GLY A 9 4.90 -20.31 -13.45
C GLY A 9 3.84 -19.50 -12.69
N LEU A 10 4.22 -18.89 -11.56
CA LEU A 10 3.29 -18.06 -10.75
C LEU A 10 3.05 -16.68 -11.37
N ASP A 11 3.89 -16.25 -12.30
CA ASP A 11 3.80 -15.01 -13.07
C ASP A 11 2.73 -15.07 -14.16
N THR A 12 2.34 -16.26 -14.60
CA THR A 12 1.27 -16.45 -15.60
C THR A 12 -0.08 -16.75 -14.93
N ASP A 13 -1.14 -16.09 -15.38
CA ASP A 13 -2.47 -16.31 -14.80
C ASP A 13 -2.94 -17.77 -15.00
N PRO A 14 -3.48 -18.43 -13.96
CA PRO A 14 -3.97 -19.80 -14.07
C PRO A 14 -5.06 -20.01 -15.14
N ASP A 15 -5.84 -18.97 -15.45
CA ASP A 15 -6.91 -19.06 -16.47
C ASP A 15 -6.36 -19.23 -17.89
N GLU A 16 -5.07 -18.95 -18.12
CA GLU A 16 -4.40 -19.24 -19.40
C GLU A 16 -4.18 -20.73 -19.64
N PHE A 17 -4.33 -21.56 -18.59
CA PHE A 17 -4.20 -23.01 -18.63
C PHE A 17 -5.49 -23.69 -18.17
N PRO A 18 -6.59 -23.60 -18.95
CA PRO A 18 -7.89 -24.12 -18.54
C PRO A 18 -7.81 -25.62 -18.22
N GLY A 19 -8.35 -26.02 -17.07
CA GLY A 19 -8.37 -27.41 -16.61
C GLY A 19 -7.07 -27.90 -15.94
N LYS A 20 -5.99 -27.09 -15.91
CA LYS A 20 -4.74 -27.46 -15.23
C LYS A 20 -4.83 -27.33 -13.71
N PHE A 21 -5.57 -26.34 -13.24
CA PHE A 21 -5.72 -26.01 -11.82
C PHE A 21 -7.18 -26.03 -11.43
N ASN A 22 -7.47 -26.49 -10.21
CA ASN A 22 -8.79 -26.25 -9.62
C ASN A 22 -8.92 -24.78 -9.17
N LEU A 23 -10.13 -24.38 -8.80
CA LEU A 23 -10.46 -23.01 -8.42
C LEU A 23 -9.62 -22.50 -7.23
N PHE A 24 -9.43 -23.34 -6.21
CA PHE A 24 -8.63 -23.01 -5.03
C PHE A 24 -7.14 -22.88 -5.35
N GLU A 25 -6.59 -23.78 -6.16
CA GLU A 25 -5.20 -23.74 -6.61
C GLU A 25 -4.93 -22.52 -7.48
N ALA A 26 -5.82 -22.20 -8.42
CA ALA A 26 -5.72 -21.03 -9.26
C ALA A 26 -5.62 -19.76 -8.39
N GLU A 27 -6.53 -19.60 -7.44
CA GLU A 27 -6.55 -18.43 -6.57
C GLU A 27 -5.35 -18.40 -5.61
N SER A 28 -4.94 -19.54 -5.05
CA SER A 28 -3.75 -19.63 -4.20
C SER A 28 -2.48 -19.19 -4.94
N ARG A 29 -2.37 -19.52 -6.24
CA ARG A 29 -1.25 -19.09 -7.09
C ARG A 29 -1.28 -17.58 -7.33
N ARG A 30 -2.45 -16.99 -7.59
CA ARG A 30 -2.60 -15.53 -7.71
C ARG A 30 -2.16 -14.82 -6.44
N ARG A 31 -2.64 -15.28 -5.27
CA ARG A 31 -2.28 -14.72 -3.96
C ARG A 31 -0.77 -14.76 -3.74
N LEU A 32 -0.15 -15.92 -3.95
CA LEU A 32 1.29 -16.07 -3.75
C LEU A 32 2.11 -15.17 -4.68
N TRP A 33 1.70 -15.04 -5.94
CA TRP A 33 2.36 -14.11 -6.87
C TRP A 33 2.27 -12.67 -6.40
N TRP A 34 1.09 -12.22 -5.98
CA TRP A 34 0.88 -10.84 -5.53
C TRP A 34 1.60 -10.51 -4.22
N ASP A 35 1.74 -11.47 -3.30
CA ASP A 35 2.62 -11.31 -2.14
C ASP A 35 4.07 -11.08 -2.58
N ILE A 36 4.58 -11.92 -3.48
CA ILE A 36 5.97 -11.80 -3.98
C ILE A 36 6.15 -10.48 -4.72
N PHE A 37 5.18 -10.07 -5.54
CA PHE A 37 5.16 -8.78 -6.22
C PHE A 37 5.22 -7.62 -5.24
N TYR A 38 4.37 -7.63 -4.21
CA TYR A 38 4.33 -6.60 -3.18
C TYR A 38 5.70 -6.47 -2.49
N TYR A 39 6.27 -7.58 -2.02
CA TYR A 39 7.57 -7.53 -1.34
C TYR A 39 8.71 -7.13 -2.26
N ASP A 40 8.76 -7.65 -3.50
CA ASP A 40 9.79 -7.23 -4.47
C ASP A 40 9.73 -5.72 -4.73
N LEU A 41 8.52 -5.17 -4.89
CA LEU A 41 8.29 -3.75 -5.14
C LEU A 41 8.72 -2.89 -3.94
N PHE A 42 8.21 -3.18 -2.76
CA PHE A 42 8.41 -2.33 -1.58
C PHE A 42 9.78 -2.54 -0.94
N VAL A 43 10.29 -3.77 -0.83
CA VAL A 43 11.63 -4.01 -0.26
C VAL A 43 12.70 -3.38 -1.15
N SER A 44 12.62 -3.54 -2.47
CA SER A 44 13.53 -2.87 -3.41
C SER A 44 13.47 -1.35 -3.24
N ASP A 45 12.27 -0.81 -3.06
CA ASP A 45 12.05 0.61 -2.80
C ASP A 45 12.67 1.11 -1.48
N TYR A 46 12.66 0.29 -0.42
CA TYR A 46 13.30 0.59 0.87
C TYR A 46 14.83 0.58 0.78
N ILE A 47 15.41 -0.35 0.02
CA ILE A 47 16.87 -0.47 -0.16
C ILE A 47 17.43 0.40 -1.30
N GLY A 48 16.58 1.17 -1.99
CA GLY A 48 16.98 2.05 -3.08
C GLY A 48 17.38 1.31 -4.36
N ARG A 49 16.85 0.12 -4.61
CA ARG A 49 17.06 -0.66 -5.83
C ARG A 49 15.81 -0.69 -6.70
N SER A 50 15.99 -0.99 -7.99
CA SER A 50 14.87 -1.31 -8.86
C SER A 50 14.28 -2.68 -8.48
N PRO A 51 12.95 -2.84 -8.45
CA PRO A 51 12.31 -4.15 -8.36
C PRO A 51 12.81 -5.11 -9.46
N LEU A 52 12.79 -6.41 -9.18
CA LEU A 52 13.18 -7.47 -10.10
C LEU A 52 12.05 -7.88 -11.05
N ILE A 53 10.80 -7.60 -10.69
CA ILE A 53 9.63 -7.87 -11.52
C ILE A 53 9.34 -6.65 -12.39
N SER A 54 9.43 -6.83 -13.71
CA SER A 54 9.06 -5.80 -14.68
C SER A 54 7.55 -5.81 -14.96
N ASP A 55 7.04 -4.65 -15.39
CA ASP A 55 5.61 -4.42 -15.65
C ASP A 55 5.02 -5.25 -16.79
N ILE A 56 5.86 -5.77 -17.69
CA ILE A 56 5.45 -6.51 -18.90
C ILE A 56 5.63 -8.03 -18.72
N GLU A 57 6.22 -8.47 -17.61
CA GLU A 57 6.70 -9.84 -17.43
C GLU A 57 5.69 -10.79 -16.75
N HIS A 58 4.46 -10.35 -16.48
CA HIS A 58 3.46 -11.20 -15.82
C HIS A 58 2.05 -10.89 -16.33
N THR A 59 1.20 -11.91 -16.33
CA THR A 59 -0.21 -11.81 -16.74
C THR A 59 -1.19 -12.08 -15.61
N THR A 60 -0.67 -12.50 -14.45
CA THR A 60 -1.45 -12.85 -13.25
C THR A 60 -2.37 -11.71 -12.82
N ARG A 61 -3.67 -11.99 -12.79
CA ARG A 61 -4.71 -11.02 -12.41
C ARG A 61 -4.74 -10.80 -10.91
N LEU A 62 -5.43 -9.76 -10.47
CA LEU A 62 -5.65 -9.51 -9.04
C LEU A 62 -6.36 -10.71 -8.37
N PRO A 63 -6.03 -11.00 -7.11
CA PRO A 63 -6.74 -11.98 -6.30
C PRO A 63 -8.22 -11.60 -6.15
N MET A 64 -9.10 -12.60 -6.10
CA MET A 64 -10.54 -12.39 -5.99
C MET A 64 -10.97 -12.24 -4.54
N ASP A 65 -11.81 -11.24 -4.24
CA ASP A 65 -12.46 -11.09 -2.93
C ASP A 65 -13.48 -12.22 -2.74
N VAL A 66 -13.17 -13.18 -1.87
CA VAL A 66 -14.00 -14.35 -1.57
C VAL A 66 -14.19 -14.49 -0.07
N ASP A 67 -15.21 -15.23 0.35
CA ASP A 67 -15.39 -15.59 1.76
C ASP A 67 -14.42 -16.73 2.14
N GLU A 68 -13.40 -16.41 2.94
CA GLU A 68 -12.31 -17.33 3.31
C GLU A 68 -12.78 -18.54 4.12
N ASP A 69 -13.83 -18.40 4.94
CA ASP A 69 -14.27 -19.53 5.79
C ASP A 69 -14.94 -20.64 4.98
N VAL A 70 -15.37 -20.31 3.76
CA VAL A 70 -16.01 -21.26 2.83
C VAL A 70 -15.14 -21.55 1.62
N PHE A 71 -14.07 -20.79 1.38
CA PHE A 71 -13.15 -20.99 0.25
C PHE A 71 -12.19 -22.15 0.51
N THR A 72 -12.59 -23.34 0.08
CA THR A 72 -11.85 -24.59 0.32
C THR A 72 -11.42 -25.27 -0.99
N PRO A 73 -10.48 -26.24 -0.95
CA PRO A 73 -10.08 -27.02 -2.13
C PRO A 73 -11.23 -27.76 -2.83
N ALA A 74 -12.35 -27.98 -2.15
CA ALA A 74 -13.54 -28.64 -2.71
C ALA A 74 -14.46 -27.69 -3.50
N CYS A 75 -14.21 -26.37 -3.46
CA CYS A 75 -15.03 -25.40 -4.16
C CYS A 75 -14.93 -25.56 -5.68
N THR A 76 -16.08 -25.74 -6.33
CA THR A 76 -16.21 -25.79 -7.80
C THR A 76 -16.72 -24.48 -8.39
N SER A 77 -17.09 -23.53 -7.54
CA SER A 77 -17.56 -22.19 -7.91
C SER A 77 -16.96 -21.15 -6.96
N ILE A 78 -16.84 -19.91 -7.43
CA ILE A 78 -16.30 -18.80 -6.65
C ILE A 78 -17.31 -18.45 -5.56
N PRO A 79 -16.97 -18.58 -4.26
CA PRO A 79 -17.85 -18.13 -3.20
C PRO A 79 -18.03 -16.61 -3.29
N LEU A 80 -19.26 -16.15 -3.07
CA LEU A 80 -19.53 -14.72 -3.00
C LEU A 80 -18.76 -14.12 -1.82
N PRO A 81 -18.29 -12.86 -1.94
CA PRO A 81 -17.76 -12.14 -0.80
C PRO A 81 -18.77 -12.14 0.35
N ARG A 82 -18.29 -12.33 1.58
CA ARG A 82 -19.15 -12.33 2.77
C ARG A 82 -19.91 -11.00 2.88
N SER A 83 -21.23 -11.10 3.10
CA SER A 83 -22.08 -9.93 3.31
C SER A 83 -21.66 -9.13 4.55
N PRO A 84 -21.58 -7.79 4.47
CA PRO A 84 -21.24 -6.93 5.60
C PRO A 84 -22.30 -6.94 6.73
N LEU A 85 -23.47 -7.53 6.51
CA LEU A 85 -24.54 -7.66 7.51
C LEU A 85 -24.45 -8.91 8.39
N SER A 86 -23.44 -9.77 8.20
CA SER A 86 -23.19 -10.91 9.07
C SER A 86 -22.61 -10.44 10.40
N LEU A 87 -23.47 -9.94 11.29
CA LEU A 87 -23.18 -9.25 12.55
C LEU A 87 -22.56 -10.11 13.67
N LEU A 88 -22.37 -11.41 13.44
CA LEU A 88 -22.16 -12.37 14.53
C LEU A 88 -20.69 -12.71 14.84
N GLU A 89 -19.73 -12.39 13.97
CA GLU A 89 -18.34 -12.78 14.17
C GLU A 89 -17.38 -11.61 13.83
N PRO A 90 -16.43 -11.25 14.71
CA PRO A 90 -15.41 -10.24 14.43
C PRO A 90 -14.50 -10.74 13.29
N ASN A 91 -14.75 -10.19 12.11
CA ASN A 91 -14.06 -10.42 10.85
C ASN A 91 -12.53 -10.57 10.98
N SER A 92 -11.97 -11.66 10.46
CA SER A 92 -10.58 -11.72 10.02
C SER A 92 -10.44 -10.84 8.77
N SER A 93 -10.16 -9.56 8.99
CA SER A 93 -9.98 -8.50 7.97
C SER A 93 -8.86 -8.79 6.95
N ASP A 94 -8.17 -9.91 7.08
CA ASP A 94 -6.92 -10.25 6.43
C ASP A 94 -7.03 -10.30 4.91
N PHE A 95 -8.09 -10.89 4.34
CA PHE A 95 -8.18 -11.00 2.89
C PHE A 95 -8.61 -9.70 2.20
N LYS A 96 -9.54 -8.95 2.81
CA LYS A 96 -9.88 -7.60 2.32
C LYS A 96 -8.67 -6.69 2.36
N TYR A 97 -7.91 -6.76 3.46
CA TYR A 97 -6.64 -6.07 3.60
C TYR A 97 -5.64 -6.49 2.52
N PHE A 98 -5.50 -7.79 2.25
CA PHE A 98 -4.64 -8.30 1.18
C PHE A 98 -5.01 -7.73 -0.20
N GLY A 99 -6.30 -7.67 -0.53
CA GLY A 99 -6.78 -7.01 -1.74
C GLY A 99 -6.39 -5.52 -1.81
N LEU A 100 -6.47 -4.80 -0.69
CA LEU A 100 -6.01 -3.41 -0.59
C LEU A 100 -4.50 -3.29 -0.79
N LYS A 101 -3.69 -4.20 -0.23
CA LYS A 101 -2.23 -4.24 -0.47
C LYS A 101 -1.92 -4.40 -1.96
N CYS A 102 -2.61 -5.31 -2.64
CA CYS A 102 -2.41 -5.57 -4.06
C CYS A 102 -2.73 -4.31 -4.90
N ARG A 103 -3.84 -3.63 -4.59
CA ARG A 103 -4.21 -2.37 -5.24
C ARG A 103 -3.21 -1.25 -4.98
N LEU A 104 -2.70 -1.14 -3.75
CA LEU A 104 -1.66 -0.16 -3.42
C LEU A 104 -0.37 -0.43 -4.22
N ALA A 105 0.03 -1.69 -4.35
CA ALA A 105 1.19 -2.08 -5.15
C ALA A 105 1.00 -1.71 -6.64
N GLN A 106 -0.21 -1.92 -7.19
CA GLN A 106 -0.54 -1.48 -8.55
C GLN A 106 -0.47 0.03 -8.72
N LEU A 107 -1.03 0.79 -7.78
CA LEU A 107 -0.98 2.25 -7.80
C LEU A 107 0.48 2.75 -7.81
N VAL A 108 1.34 2.20 -6.96
CA VAL A 108 2.77 2.52 -6.91
C VAL A 108 3.45 2.22 -8.23
N LYS A 109 3.15 1.06 -8.81
CA LYS A 109 3.67 0.62 -10.10
C LYS A 109 3.29 1.63 -11.19
N ASP A 110 2.02 2.01 -11.28
CA ASP A 110 1.51 2.91 -12.30
C ASP A 110 2.10 4.33 -12.17
N ILE A 111 2.27 4.82 -10.94
CA ILE A 111 2.96 6.09 -10.65
C ILE A 111 4.42 6.03 -11.12
N LYS A 112 5.16 4.96 -10.77
CA LYS A 112 6.57 4.78 -11.16
C LYS A 112 6.73 4.67 -12.67
N LYS A 113 5.84 3.93 -13.33
CA LYS A 113 5.84 3.75 -14.78
C LYS A 113 5.68 5.08 -15.53
N ARG A 114 4.78 5.95 -15.06
CA ARG A 114 4.59 7.29 -15.64
C ARG A 114 5.83 8.18 -15.43
N SER A 115 6.37 8.17 -14.21
CA SER A 115 7.60 8.90 -13.89
C SER A 115 8.80 8.47 -14.74
N LEU A 116 8.96 7.16 -15.00
CA LEU A 116 10.03 6.62 -15.85
C LEU A 116 9.78 6.88 -17.34
N ARG A 117 8.56 6.72 -17.84
CA ARG A 117 8.25 6.92 -19.26
C ARG A 117 8.49 8.35 -19.73
N ASP A 118 8.12 9.33 -18.91
CA ASP A 118 8.34 10.75 -19.22
C ASP A 118 9.84 11.09 -19.31
N SER A 119 10.71 10.34 -18.61
CA SER A 119 12.17 10.52 -18.69
C SER A 119 12.81 9.98 -19.98
N VAL A 120 12.17 9.02 -20.67
CA VAL A 120 12.73 8.34 -21.85
C VAL A 120 12.21 8.93 -23.17
N GLN A 121 10.99 9.50 -23.16
CA GLN A 121 10.30 9.91 -24.37
C GLN A 121 10.63 11.34 -24.83
N ASN A 122 11.32 12.14 -23.99
CA ASN A 122 11.69 13.51 -24.28
C ASN A 122 13.15 13.65 -24.76
N ASP A 123 13.32 14.40 -25.85
CA ASP A 123 14.55 14.77 -26.55
C ASP A 123 15.74 15.05 -25.59
N PRO A 124 16.98 14.56 -25.83
CA PRO A 124 18.15 14.81 -24.96
C PRO A 124 18.50 16.30 -24.73
N ALA A 125 17.89 17.23 -25.48
CA ALA A 125 18.00 18.67 -25.28
C ALA A 125 16.95 19.27 -24.33
N ALA A 126 15.87 18.55 -24.01
CA ALA A 126 14.82 18.97 -23.09
C ALA A 126 14.98 18.26 -21.74
N HIS A 127 15.82 18.82 -20.86
CA HIS A 127 15.89 18.43 -19.45
C HIS A 127 14.63 18.88 -18.68
N GLU A 128 13.43 18.53 -19.15
CA GLU A 128 12.22 18.66 -18.33
C GLU A 128 12.15 17.44 -17.41
N GLN A 129 12.89 17.56 -16.31
CA GLN A 129 12.79 16.72 -15.14
C GLN A 129 11.34 16.61 -14.68
N PHE A 130 10.94 15.43 -14.19
CA PHE A 130 9.69 15.17 -13.47
C PHE A 130 9.22 16.43 -12.73
N THR A 131 8.05 16.95 -13.09
CA THR A 131 7.65 18.31 -12.70
C THR A 131 6.93 18.35 -11.36
N LEU A 132 6.88 19.52 -10.73
CA LEU A 132 6.17 19.69 -9.46
C LEU A 132 4.67 19.41 -9.61
N ASP A 133 4.09 19.76 -10.77
CA ASP A 133 2.66 19.50 -11.06
C ASP A 133 2.39 18.00 -11.26
N GLN A 134 3.28 17.28 -11.93
CA GLN A 134 3.21 15.81 -12.04
C GLN A 134 3.32 15.14 -10.66
N ALA A 135 4.21 15.66 -9.81
CA ALA A 135 4.35 15.22 -8.43
C ALA A 135 3.07 15.44 -7.63
N ALA A 136 2.45 16.61 -7.75
CA ALA A 136 1.18 16.93 -7.11
C ALA A 136 0.03 16.03 -7.60
N SER A 137 -0.02 15.75 -8.90
CA SER A 137 -1.00 14.83 -9.48
C SER A 137 -0.89 13.42 -8.88
N CYS A 138 0.33 12.86 -8.84
CA CYS A 138 0.56 11.53 -8.24
C CYS A 138 0.24 11.52 -6.73
N ALA A 139 0.59 12.58 -6.00
CA ALA A 139 0.27 12.70 -4.58
C ALA A 139 -1.25 12.75 -4.33
N ASN A 140 -2.00 13.45 -5.18
CA ASN A 140 -3.46 13.52 -5.09
C ASN A 140 -4.12 12.17 -5.38
N GLU A 141 -3.60 11.40 -6.34
CA GLU A 141 -4.07 10.04 -6.61
C GLU A 141 -3.90 9.13 -5.37
N ILE A 142 -2.75 9.20 -4.70
CA ILE A 142 -2.50 8.44 -3.45
C ILE A 142 -3.45 8.89 -2.33
N LYS A 143 -3.67 10.20 -2.17
CA LYS A 143 -4.62 10.73 -1.19
C LYS A 143 -6.06 10.31 -1.48
N GLN A 144 -6.45 10.30 -2.74
CA GLN A 144 -7.77 9.85 -3.17
C GLN A 144 -7.95 8.37 -2.85
N TRP A 145 -6.95 7.54 -3.16
CA TRP A 145 -6.97 6.12 -2.82
C TRP A 145 -7.14 5.88 -1.31
N LEU A 146 -6.45 6.67 -0.46
CA LEU A 146 -6.65 6.63 1.00
C LEU A 146 -8.06 7.04 1.44
N ALA A 147 -8.63 8.06 0.78
CA ALA A 147 -9.98 8.53 1.07
C ALA A 147 -11.03 7.48 0.69
N ASP A 148 -10.81 6.75 -0.40
CA ASP A 148 -11.71 5.71 -0.91
C ASP A 148 -11.61 4.37 -0.14
N LEU A 149 -10.71 4.26 0.83
CA LEU A 149 -10.62 3.08 1.68
C LEU A 149 -11.91 2.85 2.49
N PRO A 150 -12.31 1.59 2.70
CA PRO A 150 -13.37 1.27 3.65
C PRO A 150 -13.03 1.84 5.03
N SER A 151 -14.03 2.36 5.75
CA SER A 151 -13.85 2.97 7.08
C SER A 151 -13.15 2.02 8.07
N THR A 152 -13.34 0.71 7.93
CA THR A 152 -12.66 -0.31 8.73
C THR A 152 -11.13 -0.28 8.61
N PHE A 153 -10.58 0.20 7.50
CA PHE A 153 -9.14 0.27 7.21
C PHE A 153 -8.59 1.70 7.22
N ARG A 154 -9.43 2.69 7.50
CA ARG A 154 -8.99 4.08 7.63
C ARG A 154 -8.33 4.27 9.00
N LEU A 155 -7.20 4.98 9.01
CA LEU A 155 -6.52 5.38 10.24
C LEU A 155 -7.06 6.76 10.66
N ASP A 156 -7.93 6.79 11.67
CA ASP A 156 -8.40 8.04 12.26
C ASP A 156 -7.33 8.53 13.26
N ILE A 157 -6.61 9.58 12.90
CA ILE A 157 -5.55 10.18 13.75
C ILE A 157 -6.18 11.03 14.86
N ASP A 158 -7.42 11.50 14.69
CA ASP A 158 -8.07 12.46 15.60
C ASP A 158 -8.81 11.82 16.79
N SER A 159 -9.06 10.50 16.74
CA SER A 159 -9.86 9.80 17.76
C SER A 159 -9.08 9.45 19.04
N ASP A 160 -7.73 9.45 18.97
CA ASP A 160 -6.84 9.14 20.09
C ASP A 160 -6.07 10.40 20.53
N SER A 161 -6.77 11.51 20.78
CA SER A 161 -6.23 12.48 21.73
C SER A 161 -6.30 11.82 23.12
N PRO A 162 -5.18 11.43 23.76
CA PRO A 162 -5.24 11.02 25.14
C PRO A 162 -5.75 12.22 25.92
N ASN A 163 -6.95 12.09 26.45
CA ASN A 163 -7.44 12.99 27.47
C ASN A 163 -6.44 12.87 28.63
N ILE A 164 -5.42 13.74 28.67
CA ILE A 164 -4.57 13.93 29.83
C ILE A 164 -5.43 14.63 30.88
N GLN A 165 -6.45 13.94 31.38
CA GLN A 165 -6.92 14.18 32.72
C GLN A 165 -5.98 13.42 33.62
N GLY A 166 -5.08 14.19 34.24
CA GLY A 166 -4.04 13.68 35.12
C GLY A 166 -4.62 12.64 36.08
N SER A 167 -3.95 11.50 36.13
CA SER A 167 -4.04 10.55 37.23
C SER A 167 -3.59 11.25 38.52
N GLN A 168 -4.51 11.99 39.16
CA GLN A 168 -4.37 12.32 40.55
C GLN A 168 -4.46 11.01 41.34
N PHE A 169 -3.32 10.56 41.84
CA PHE A 169 -3.25 9.62 42.94
C PHE A 169 -4.00 10.21 44.14
N GLN A 170 -5.27 9.86 44.30
CA GLN A 170 -5.96 10.01 45.58
C GLN A 170 -5.83 8.70 46.35
N PHE A 171 -4.89 8.69 47.30
CA PHE A 171 -4.94 7.74 48.41
C PHE A 171 -6.14 8.14 49.28
N SER A 172 -7.16 7.29 49.34
CA SER A 172 -8.14 7.32 50.41
C SER A 172 -8.35 5.90 50.93
N ASP A 173 -8.10 5.76 52.23
CA ASP A 173 -8.39 4.60 53.05
C ASP A 173 -9.90 4.31 53.04
N ALA A 174 -10.30 3.09 52.69
CA ALA A 174 -11.48 2.46 53.28
C ALA A 174 -11.52 0.95 53.06
N VAL A 175 -11.57 0.29 54.20
CA VAL A 175 -11.80 -1.13 54.49
C VAL A 175 -13.12 -1.66 53.91
N ASN A 176 -13.07 -2.93 53.46
CA ASN A 176 -14.16 -3.89 53.22
C ASN A 176 -15.10 -3.68 52.02
N GLY A 177 -15.15 -4.70 51.16
CA GLY A 177 -16.31 -4.95 50.29
C GLY A 177 -15.93 -5.59 48.97
N SER A 178 -16.19 -6.89 48.85
CA SER A 178 -16.16 -7.68 47.62
C SER A 178 -16.70 -6.90 46.41
N THR A 179 -15.81 -6.57 45.48
CA THR A 179 -16.15 -6.06 44.16
C THR A 179 -15.47 -6.93 43.12
N SER A 180 -16.29 -7.70 42.40
CA SER A 180 -15.91 -8.33 41.14
C SER A 180 -15.26 -7.29 40.24
N LEU A 181 -14.03 -7.56 39.80
CA LEU A 181 -13.36 -6.81 38.74
C LEU A 181 -14.21 -6.96 37.46
N SER A 182 -15.16 -6.06 37.26
CA SER A 182 -15.73 -5.78 35.95
C SER A 182 -14.64 -5.13 35.13
N ILE A 183 -13.91 -5.95 34.37
CA ILE A 183 -13.06 -5.50 33.28
C ILE A 183 -13.96 -4.64 32.37
N PRO A 184 -13.64 -3.36 32.11
CA PRO A 184 -14.38 -2.61 31.12
C PRO A 184 -14.05 -3.23 29.76
N SER A 185 -15.01 -3.97 29.21
CA SER A 185 -14.98 -4.44 27.83
C SER A 185 -15.27 -3.27 26.89
N ASP A 186 -14.36 -2.29 26.88
CA ASP A 186 -14.35 -1.30 25.81
C ASP A 186 -13.81 -1.99 24.57
N SER A 187 -14.47 -1.72 23.44
CA SER A 187 -14.26 -2.26 22.10
C SER A 187 -12.84 -1.96 21.58
N ALA A 188 -11.83 -2.61 22.13
CA ALA A 188 -10.45 -2.48 21.71
C ALA A 188 -10.34 -3.04 20.28
N VAL A 189 -10.03 -2.17 19.33
CA VAL A 189 -9.72 -2.56 17.94
C VAL A 189 -8.64 -3.64 17.98
N SER A 190 -8.86 -4.77 17.28
CA SER A 190 -7.89 -5.87 17.22
C SER A 190 -6.50 -5.33 16.84
N PRO A 191 -5.42 -5.72 17.55
CA PRO A 191 -4.07 -5.22 17.27
C PRO A 191 -3.63 -5.53 15.84
N VAL A 192 -4.14 -6.62 15.24
CA VAL A 192 -3.89 -6.97 13.84
C VAL A 192 -4.53 -5.94 12.90
N LEU A 193 -5.79 -5.56 13.15
CA LEU A 193 -6.49 -4.56 12.34
C LEU A 193 -5.84 -3.18 12.48
N LEU A 194 -5.40 -2.80 13.68
CA LEU A 194 -4.66 -1.56 13.88
C LEU A 194 -3.34 -1.56 13.09
N ALA A 195 -2.59 -2.68 13.13
CA ALA A 195 -1.37 -2.83 12.34
C ALA A 195 -1.65 -2.72 10.83
N GLN A 196 -2.73 -3.33 10.34
CA GLN A 196 -3.16 -3.23 8.93
C GLN A 196 -3.46 -1.78 8.52
N ARG A 197 -4.20 -1.02 9.35
CA ARG A 197 -4.48 0.41 9.14
C ARG A 197 -3.18 1.22 9.07
N CYS A 198 -2.30 1.02 10.05
CA CYS A 198 -1.01 1.69 10.12
C CYS A 198 -0.15 1.37 8.90
N GLU A 199 -0.09 0.13 8.43
CA GLU A 199 0.72 -0.24 7.27
C GLU A 199 0.25 0.47 5.99
N LEU A 200 -1.07 0.47 5.72
CA LEU A 200 -1.61 1.15 4.52
C LEU A 200 -1.33 2.65 4.57
N ALA A 201 -1.60 3.28 5.72
CA ALA A 201 -1.36 4.71 5.91
C ALA A 201 0.14 5.05 5.83
N VAL A 202 1.01 4.39 6.61
CA VAL A 202 2.45 4.68 6.59
C VAL A 202 3.03 4.50 5.18
N THR A 203 2.61 3.45 4.47
CA THR A 203 3.08 3.19 3.11
C THR A 203 2.64 4.28 2.14
N ALA A 204 1.36 4.67 2.14
CA ALA A 204 0.83 5.72 1.27
C ALA A 204 1.47 7.10 1.56
N GLN A 205 1.62 7.48 2.82
CA GLN A 205 2.20 8.74 3.23
C GLN A 205 3.69 8.81 2.84
N ARG A 206 4.41 7.70 2.99
CA ARG A 206 5.79 7.57 2.51
C ARG A 206 5.88 7.78 1.00
N LEU A 207 4.95 7.21 0.22
CA LEU A 207 4.93 7.37 -1.24
C LEU A 207 4.71 8.84 -1.63
N ILE A 208 3.79 9.54 -0.97
CA ILE A 208 3.57 10.97 -1.17
C ILE A 208 4.87 11.75 -0.93
N MET A 209 5.54 11.51 0.20
CA MET A 209 6.83 12.16 0.48
C MET A 209 7.87 11.85 -0.61
N LYS A 210 7.96 10.59 -1.04
CA LYS A 210 8.91 10.15 -2.08
C LYS A 210 8.71 10.86 -3.40
N VAL A 211 7.46 11.09 -3.80
CA VAL A 211 7.12 11.82 -5.02
C VAL A 211 7.68 13.25 -4.99
N TYR A 212 7.78 13.88 -3.82
CA TYR A 212 8.35 15.22 -3.67
C TYR A 212 9.85 15.28 -3.38
N ILE A 213 10.51 14.15 -3.06
CA ILE A 213 11.95 14.11 -2.74
C ILE A 213 12.83 14.87 -3.76
N PRO A 214 12.62 14.75 -5.09
CA PRO A 214 13.45 15.45 -6.07
C PRO A 214 13.47 16.98 -5.88
N PHE A 215 12.40 17.58 -5.36
CA PHE A 215 12.27 19.03 -5.16
C PHE A 215 12.68 19.50 -3.77
N LEU A 216 12.80 18.58 -2.81
CA LEU A 216 13.14 18.88 -1.43
C LEU A 216 14.65 18.84 -1.16
N ARG A 217 15.46 18.29 -2.08
CA ARG A 217 16.92 18.32 -1.95
C ARG A 217 17.42 19.74 -2.25
N PRO A 218 18.01 20.45 -1.29
CA PRO A 218 18.72 21.68 -1.61
C PRO A 218 19.89 21.30 -2.51
N SER A 219 20.18 22.10 -3.54
CA SER A 219 21.37 21.96 -4.39
C SER A 219 22.65 22.14 -3.58
N TYR A 220 23.01 21.18 -2.73
CA TYR A 220 24.28 21.12 -2.02
C TYR A 220 25.34 20.59 -2.98
N GLY A 221 25.69 21.40 -3.99
CA GLY A 221 26.70 20.99 -4.96
C GLY A 221 26.69 21.71 -6.29
N ASN A 222 26.50 23.03 -6.33
CA ASN A 222 27.15 23.82 -7.39
C ASN A 222 27.58 25.19 -6.88
N ARG A 223 28.62 25.19 -6.05
CA ARG A 223 29.54 26.33 -5.94
C ARG A 223 30.80 25.99 -6.73
N SER A 224 30.85 26.38 -7.99
CA SER A 224 32.01 27.08 -8.54
C SER A 224 31.56 27.98 -9.71
N PRO A 225 32.29 29.08 -9.97
CA PRO A 225 31.73 30.28 -10.56
C PRO A 225 32.15 30.45 -12.03
N THR A 226 31.25 30.20 -12.97
CA THR A 226 31.38 30.81 -14.30
C THR A 226 30.02 31.07 -14.90
N THR A 227 29.52 32.25 -14.59
CA THR A 227 28.41 32.90 -15.26
C THR A 227 28.79 33.17 -16.72
N HIS A 228 28.38 32.31 -17.64
CA HIS A 228 28.14 32.71 -19.03
C HIS A 228 26.63 32.61 -19.30
N TYR A 229 25.85 33.44 -18.62
CA TYR A 229 24.59 33.92 -19.20
C TYR A 229 24.98 34.89 -20.31
N GLN A 230 25.13 34.40 -21.53
CA GLN A 230 25.19 35.28 -22.68
C GLN A 230 23.75 35.68 -23.00
N ALA A 231 23.29 36.76 -22.37
CA ALA A 231 22.12 37.50 -22.81
C ALA A 231 22.49 38.21 -24.12
N THR A 232 22.00 37.73 -25.25
CA THR A 232 21.93 38.53 -26.47
C THR A 232 20.83 39.58 -26.26
N VAL A 233 21.25 40.73 -25.75
CA VAL A 233 20.47 41.97 -25.83
C VAL A 233 20.49 42.41 -27.29
N GLY A 234 19.36 42.30 -27.97
CA GLY A 234 19.15 42.95 -29.24
C GLY A 234 19.21 44.47 -29.06
N THR A 235 19.99 45.14 -29.89
CA THR A 235 19.95 46.59 -30.05
C THR A 235 19.99 46.94 -31.53
N PHE A 236 18.86 47.54 -31.95
CA PHE A 236 18.56 48.37 -33.13
C PHE A 236 18.62 47.75 -34.52
#